data_AF-A0A7C8JPV7-F1
#
_entry.id   AF-A0A7C8JPV7-F1
#
_cell.length_a   1.000
_cell.length_b   1.000
_cell.length_c   1.000
_cell.angle_alpha   90.00
_cell.angle_beta   90.00
_cell.angle_gamma   90.00
#
_symmetry.space_group_name_H-M   'P 1'
#
loop_
_entity.id
_entity.type
_entity.pdbx_description
1 polymer ?
#
loop_
_entity_poly.entity_id
_entity_poly.type
_entity_poly.pdbx_seq_one_letter_code
_entity_poly.pdbx_strand_id
1 'polypeptide(L)'
;MTSTSTVSIVSSEVAHYFEELGLFKPIQGKKRRISPPTISQGSSAVSSDSSSRQFMPTNLIDGSSIFASAAIHQVKEFIEIPVFLQSQETIEIIGFTSEKARSIWNLWEGVPEDEKSSRTFLEFILEFISDPGGSLQAINSDDDWNAYMDNIGISSRLKTAILLPEYEIIRYTSSCEFWLLDSVECTYSALESLTERFETSAEYFRSTSFEGRKQQNAKSPARGDVERQGSDTSGNEAINRLTTYHGDSDSLAGQSKVAEGEASILVYSLVREGRFGSIPGDLSGHSLLTYWTPQREVADLHAGYLKHRAPISEVIIAEVKITEELVASLQPVYLWVQTNKGINPHFQKFI
;
A
#
# COMPACT_ATOMS: atom_id res chain seq x y z
N MET A 1 26.08 22.02 18.54
CA MET A 1 25.42 20.73 18.24
C MET A 1 23.94 20.93 18.44
N THR A 2 23.28 21.53 17.46
CA THR A 2 21.82 21.63 17.40
C THR A 2 21.29 20.23 17.12
N SER A 3 20.49 19.69 18.04
CA SER A 3 19.89 18.37 17.87
C SER A 3 18.87 18.47 16.74
N THR A 4 19.18 17.86 15.59
CA THR A 4 18.18 17.62 14.55
C THR A 4 17.04 16.83 15.19
N SER A 5 15.83 17.38 15.14
CA SER A 5 14.64 16.72 15.68
C SER A 5 14.37 15.49 14.82
N THR A 6 14.84 14.33 15.27
CA THR A 6 14.67 13.07 14.54
C THR A 6 13.25 12.57 14.77
N VAL A 7 12.46 12.56 13.69
CA VAL A 7 11.09 12.03 13.72
C VAL A 7 11.16 10.51 13.88
N SER A 8 10.71 10.01 15.03
CA SER A 8 10.57 8.58 15.29
C SER A 8 9.39 8.02 14.49
N ILE A 9 9.55 6.87 13.85
CA ILE A 9 8.46 6.19 13.10
C ILE A 9 7.39 5.65 14.05
N VAL A 10 7.77 5.36 15.29
CA VAL A 10 6.79 4.98 16.32
C VAL A 10 7.08 5.79 17.58
N SER A 11 6.06 6.46 18.11
CA SER A 11 6.18 7.12 19.41
C SER A 11 6.51 6.11 20.52
N SER A 12 7.27 6.53 21.53
CA SER A 12 7.67 5.63 22.63
C SER A 12 6.48 5.01 23.36
N GLU A 13 5.36 5.74 23.44
CA GLU A 13 4.12 5.28 24.07
C GLU A 13 3.47 4.15 23.26
N VAL A 14 3.32 4.34 21.95
CA VAL A 14 2.76 3.34 21.04
C VAL A 14 3.66 2.12 20.95
N ALA A 15 4.97 2.33 20.89
CA ALA A 15 5.96 1.27 20.91
C ALA A 15 5.83 0.37 22.15
N HIS A 16 5.78 0.97 23.36
CA HIS A 16 5.60 0.23 24.60
C HIS A 16 4.30 -0.57 24.61
N TYR A 17 3.20 0.04 24.14
CA TYR A 17 1.90 -0.61 24.04
C TYR A 17 1.95 -1.88 23.18
N PHE A 18 2.55 -1.81 21.99
CA PHE A 18 2.69 -2.99 21.12
C PHE A 18 3.72 -4.02 21.61
N GLU A 19 4.71 -3.60 22.41
CA GLU A 19 5.64 -4.51 23.09
C GLU A 19 4.93 -5.34 24.17
N GLU A 20 4.02 -4.73 24.95
CA GLU A 20 3.20 -5.44 25.94
C GLU A 20 2.29 -6.50 25.30
N LEU A 21 1.79 -6.22 24.09
CA LEU A 21 1.01 -7.17 23.29
C LEU A 21 1.88 -8.25 22.61
N GLY A 22 3.20 -8.18 22.73
CA GLY A 22 4.14 -9.10 22.06
C GLY A 22 4.22 -8.92 20.54
N LEU A 23 3.62 -7.86 20.01
CA LEU A 23 3.58 -7.55 18.57
C LEU A 23 4.88 -6.89 18.10
N PHE A 24 5.53 -6.15 18.99
CA PHE A 24 6.87 -5.58 18.80
C PHE A 24 7.91 -6.31 19.66
N LYS A 25 9.14 -6.38 19.15
CA LYS A 25 10.30 -6.72 19.98
C LYS A 25 11.03 -5.43 20.41
N PRO A 26 11.77 -5.47 21.54
CA PRO A 26 12.63 -4.37 21.94
C PRO A 26 13.58 -3.94 20.82
N ILE A 27 13.93 -2.65 20.81
CA ILE A 27 14.88 -2.10 19.84
C ILE A 27 16.21 -2.87 19.92
N GLN A 28 16.68 -3.34 18.76
CA GLN A 28 18.00 -3.96 18.62
C GLN A 28 18.86 -3.05 17.73
N GLY A 29 19.76 -2.29 18.36
CA GLY A 29 20.55 -1.28 17.67
C GLY A 29 19.69 -0.08 17.25
N LYS A 30 19.61 0.18 15.94
CA LYS A 30 18.83 1.28 15.34
C LYS A 30 17.58 0.81 14.60
N LYS A 31 17.22 -0.47 14.78
CA LYS A 31 16.08 -1.12 14.12
C LYS A 31 15.12 -1.71 15.15
N ARG A 32 13.84 -1.71 14.80
CA ARG A 32 12.74 -2.32 15.57
C ARG A 32 12.17 -3.48 14.77
N ARG A 33 11.93 -4.60 15.43
CA ARG A 33 11.31 -5.78 14.81
C ARG A 33 9.81 -5.79 15.09
N ILE A 34 9.02 -5.77 14.03
CA ILE A 34 7.55 -5.73 14.06
C ILE A 34 6.97 -6.99 13.42
N SER A 35 5.89 -7.50 13.99
CA SER A 35 5.18 -8.65 13.41
C SER A 35 4.42 -8.20 12.15
N PRO A 36 4.43 -8.94 11.03
CA PRO A 36 3.67 -8.59 9.83
C PRO A 36 2.16 -8.33 10.06
N PRO A 37 1.45 -9.08 10.94
CA PRO A 37 0.04 -8.80 11.24
C PRO A 37 -0.23 -7.39 11.74
N THR A 38 0.74 -6.73 12.38
CA THR A 38 0.59 -5.36 12.89
C THR A 38 0.55 -4.32 11.75
N ILE A 39 1.00 -4.67 10.55
CA ILE A 39 1.04 -3.78 9.37
C ILE A 39 -0.26 -3.92 8.55
N SER A 40 -0.87 -5.10 8.55
CA SER A 40 -1.96 -5.45 7.62
C SER A 40 -3.37 -5.32 8.19
N GLN A 41 -3.56 -4.72 9.37
CA GLN A 41 -4.88 -4.63 10.01
C GLN A 41 -5.77 -3.47 9.52
N GLY A 42 -5.47 -2.89 8.36
CA GLY A 42 -6.30 -1.89 7.71
C GLY A 42 -7.67 -2.43 7.23
N SER A 43 -8.74 -1.97 7.89
CA SER A 43 -10.03 -1.67 7.25
C SER A 43 -11.09 -2.76 7.04
N SER A 44 -10.92 -4.01 7.49
CA SER A 44 -12.01 -5.02 7.34
C SER A 44 -13.07 -5.01 8.47
N ALA A 45 -12.95 -4.15 9.48
CA ALA A 45 -13.82 -4.19 10.66
C ALA A 45 -15.03 -3.24 10.56
N VAL A 46 -15.90 -3.47 9.58
CA VAL A 46 -17.32 -3.10 9.69
C VAL A 46 -18.15 -4.34 9.37
N SER A 47 -18.09 -5.32 10.28
CA SER A 47 -19.05 -6.42 10.31
C SER A 47 -19.94 -6.23 11.53
N SER A 48 -21.09 -5.64 11.29
CA SER A 48 -22.20 -5.59 12.24
C SER A 48 -22.85 -6.97 12.28
N ASP A 49 -22.31 -7.89 13.08
CA ASP A 49 -23.17 -8.92 13.67
C ASP A 49 -22.60 -9.48 14.98
N SER A 50 -23.36 -9.24 16.04
CA SER A 50 -23.06 -9.70 17.38
C SER A 50 -23.52 -11.14 17.54
N SER A 51 -22.58 -12.08 17.65
CA SER A 51 -22.76 -13.29 18.46
C SER A 51 -21.43 -13.94 18.81
N SER A 52 -21.10 -13.82 20.10
CA SER A 52 -20.09 -14.55 20.88
C SER A 52 -19.24 -15.59 20.15
N ARG A 53 -17.95 -15.30 19.92
CA ARG A 53 -16.90 -16.31 19.96
C ARG A 53 -15.64 -15.76 20.61
N GLN A 54 -15.10 -16.58 21.51
CA GLN A 54 -13.82 -16.42 22.18
C GLN A 54 -12.72 -16.12 21.15
N PHE A 55 -11.76 -15.29 21.58
CA PHE A 55 -10.49 -15.04 20.89
C PHE A 55 -9.76 -16.35 20.61
N MET A 56 -10.09 -16.96 19.49
CA MET A 56 -9.18 -17.77 18.70
C MET A 56 -8.78 -16.89 17.53
N PRO A 57 -7.52 -16.94 17.07
CA PRO A 57 -7.11 -16.29 15.83
C PRO A 57 -7.93 -16.91 14.72
N THR A 58 -9.07 -16.29 14.39
CA THR A 58 -9.81 -16.61 13.19
C THR A 58 -8.84 -16.36 12.07
N ASN A 59 -8.50 -17.43 11.35
CA ASN A 59 -7.82 -17.40 10.08
C ASN A 59 -8.37 -16.20 9.30
N LEU A 60 -7.62 -15.09 9.34
CA LEU A 60 -7.76 -14.04 8.35
C LEU A 60 -7.72 -14.80 7.04
N ILE A 61 -8.69 -14.55 6.17
CA ILE A 61 -8.60 -14.98 4.79
C ILE A 61 -7.20 -14.58 4.35
N ASP A 62 -6.41 -15.62 4.15
CA ASP A 62 -4.99 -15.53 3.98
C ASP A 62 -4.79 -14.78 2.68
N GLY A 63 -4.60 -13.47 2.75
CA GLY A 63 -4.20 -12.65 1.61
C GLY A 63 -2.87 -13.14 1.04
N SER A 64 -2.11 -13.97 1.78
CA SER A 64 -0.94 -14.67 1.24
C SER A 64 -1.33 -15.85 0.34
N SER A 65 -2.56 -16.38 0.41
CA SER A 65 -3.04 -17.44 -0.49
C SER A 65 -3.53 -16.94 -1.85
N ILE A 66 -3.88 -15.65 -1.99
CA ILE A 66 -4.30 -15.08 -3.28
C ILE A 66 -3.08 -14.67 -4.14
N PHE A 67 -1.93 -14.43 -3.51
CA PHE A 67 -0.66 -14.18 -4.19
C PHE A 67 0.26 -15.41 -4.23
N ALA A 68 -0.32 -16.61 -4.21
CA ALA A 68 0.38 -17.89 -4.11
C ALA A 68 1.18 -18.32 -5.36
N SER A 69 1.86 -17.39 -6.04
CA SER A 69 2.94 -17.75 -6.96
C SER A 69 4.26 -17.85 -6.18
N ALA A 70 4.42 -19.00 -5.52
CA ALA A 70 5.66 -19.76 -5.28
C ALA A 70 6.93 -19.12 -4.67
N ALA A 71 7.02 -17.82 -4.38
CA ALA A 71 8.32 -17.20 -4.04
C ALA A 71 8.34 -16.26 -2.82
N ILE A 72 7.36 -16.34 -1.90
CA ILE A 72 7.57 -15.77 -0.55
C ILE A 72 8.53 -16.69 0.20
N HIS A 73 9.83 -16.49 -0.05
CA HIS A 73 10.91 -16.96 0.82
C HIS A 73 10.51 -16.73 2.28
N GLN A 74 10.42 -17.82 3.05
CA GLN A 74 10.18 -17.88 4.50
C GLN A 74 9.38 -16.69 5.04
N VAL A 75 8.09 -16.88 5.33
CA VAL A 75 7.28 -15.91 6.09
C VAL A 75 8.11 -15.45 7.29
N LYS A 76 8.75 -14.29 7.17
CA LYS A 76 9.59 -13.77 8.24
C LYS A 76 8.63 -13.42 9.35
N GLU A 77 8.82 -14.06 10.50
CA GLU A 77 8.01 -13.81 11.69
C GLU A 77 8.05 -12.31 12.08
N PHE A 78 9.12 -11.60 11.71
CA PHE A 78 9.27 -10.18 11.95
C PHE A 78 9.90 -9.44 10.75
N ILE A 79 9.45 -8.21 10.54
CA ILE A 79 10.06 -7.23 9.65
C ILE A 79 10.86 -6.25 10.50
N GLU A 80 12.06 -5.89 10.05
CA GLU A 80 12.87 -4.84 10.67
C GLU A 80 12.53 -3.50 10.04
N ILE A 81 12.11 -2.54 10.87
CA ILE A 81 11.88 -1.15 10.48
C ILE A 81 12.90 -0.23 11.17
N PRO A 82 13.30 0.89 10.55
CA PRO A 82 14.11 1.89 11.20
C PRO A 82 13.37 2.53 12.39
N VAL A 83 14.12 2.99 13.39
CA VAL A 83 13.53 3.74 14.51
C VAL A 83 13.18 5.17 14.09
N PHE A 84 14.05 5.80 13.29
CA PHE A 84 13.88 7.17 12.83
C PHE A 84 13.66 7.20 11.32
N LEU A 85 12.69 8.01 10.87
CA LEU A 85 12.35 8.13 9.46
C LEU A 85 13.53 8.68 8.65
N GLN A 86 14.26 9.65 9.19
CA GLN A 86 15.50 10.14 8.59
C GLN A 86 16.70 9.46 9.25
N SER A 87 17.20 8.39 8.62
CA SER A 87 18.33 7.61 9.13
C SER A 87 19.03 6.84 8.02
N GLN A 88 20.25 6.36 8.30
CA GLN A 88 20.95 5.40 7.43
C GLN A 88 20.10 4.13 7.23
N GLU A 89 19.45 3.65 8.28
CA GLU A 89 18.62 2.45 8.25
C GLU A 89 17.40 2.62 7.34
N THR A 90 16.85 3.84 7.23
CA THR A 90 15.83 4.16 6.23
C THR A 90 16.37 4.02 4.80
N ILE A 91 17.59 4.50 4.54
CA ILE A 91 18.19 4.37 3.20
C ILE A 91 18.45 2.89 2.84
N GLU A 92 18.80 2.07 3.83
CA GLU A 92 18.93 0.61 3.63
C GLU A 92 17.59 -0.06 3.31
N ILE A 93 16.53 0.22 4.08
CA ILE A 93 15.25 -0.48 3.92
C ILE A 93 14.56 -0.13 2.59
N ILE A 94 14.64 1.14 2.15
CA ILE A 94 14.05 1.59 0.89
C ILE A 94 14.74 0.99 -0.34
N GLY A 95 15.97 0.48 -0.21
CA GLY A 95 16.54 -0.40 -1.23
C GLY A 95 18.02 -0.30 -1.50
N PHE A 96 18.79 0.55 -0.81
CA PHE A 96 20.23 0.69 -1.05
C PHE A 96 21.05 -0.33 -0.25
N THR A 97 22.25 -0.63 -0.73
CA THR A 97 23.26 -1.41 0.02
C THR A 97 23.70 -0.64 1.27
N SER A 98 24.15 -1.34 2.33
CA SER A 98 24.65 -0.69 3.55
C SER A 98 25.83 0.25 3.31
N GLU A 99 26.69 -0.04 2.33
CA GLU A 99 27.79 0.84 1.95
C GLU A 99 27.28 2.14 1.32
N LYS A 100 26.40 2.03 0.31
CA LYS A 100 25.82 3.19 -0.35
C LYS A 100 24.94 4.00 0.61
N ALA A 101 24.14 3.34 1.44
CA ALA A 101 23.32 3.98 2.46
C ALA A 101 24.15 4.81 3.44
N ARG A 102 25.28 4.27 3.92
CA ARG A 102 26.21 5.01 4.77
C ARG A 102 26.80 6.22 4.04
N SER A 103 27.18 6.05 2.77
CA SER A 103 27.71 7.15 1.95
C SER A 103 26.69 8.28 1.79
N ILE A 104 25.46 7.95 1.38
CA ILE A 104 24.35 8.91 1.24
C ILE A 104 24.05 9.60 2.58
N TRP A 105 24.01 8.83 3.68
CA TRP A 105 23.76 9.38 5.01
C TRP A 105 24.83 10.39 5.44
N ASN A 106 26.11 10.07 5.25
CA ASN A 106 27.21 10.97 5.57
C ASN A 106 27.15 12.26 4.74
N LEU A 107 26.73 12.17 3.47
CA LEU A 107 26.52 13.34 2.63
C LEU A 107 25.36 14.19 3.16
N TRP A 108 24.22 13.57 3.50
CA TRP A 108 23.07 14.25 4.09
C TRP A 108 23.39 14.97 5.41
N GLU A 109 24.17 14.34 6.30
CA GLU A 109 24.60 14.96 7.56
C GLU A 109 25.48 16.20 7.32
N GLY A 110 26.24 16.22 6.23
CA GLY A 110 27.07 17.34 5.80
C GLY A 110 26.31 18.48 5.12
N VAL A 111 25.05 18.26 4.70
CA VAL A 111 24.22 19.30 4.07
C VAL A 111 23.91 20.41 5.09
N PRO A 112 24.16 21.70 4.76
CA PRO A 112 23.76 22.83 5.60
C PRO A 112 22.25 22.86 5.90
N GLU A 113 21.85 23.29 7.10
CA GLU A 113 20.44 23.29 7.52
C GLU A 113 19.53 24.20 6.66
N ASP A 114 20.08 25.27 6.08
CA ASP A 114 19.38 26.14 5.13
C ASP A 114 19.05 25.41 3.83
N GLU A 115 19.90 24.48 3.39
CA GLU A 115 19.67 23.65 2.20
C GLU A 115 18.74 22.45 2.50
N LYS A 116 18.79 21.88 3.71
CA LYS A 116 17.79 20.88 4.16
C LYS A 116 16.36 21.44 4.24
N SER A 117 16.22 22.76 4.34
CA SER A 117 14.91 23.42 4.35
C SER A 117 14.30 23.54 2.95
N SER A 118 15.11 23.49 1.89
CA SER A 118 14.64 23.62 0.50
C SER A 118 14.39 22.27 -0.19
N ARG A 119 14.91 21.17 0.38
CA ARG A 119 14.80 19.82 -0.17
C ARG A 119 14.47 18.79 0.90
N THR A 120 13.52 17.91 0.62
CA THR A 120 13.18 16.80 1.51
C THR A 120 14.27 15.72 1.53
N PHE A 121 14.30 14.94 2.62
CA PHE A 121 15.23 13.81 2.73
C PHE A 121 15.03 12.78 1.60
N LEU A 122 13.79 12.53 1.18
CA LEU A 122 13.49 11.61 0.08
C LEU A 122 14.01 12.15 -1.26
N GLU A 123 13.72 13.42 -1.60
CA GLU A 123 14.21 14.04 -2.83
C GLU A 123 15.74 13.96 -2.93
N PHE A 124 16.45 14.20 -1.83
CA PHE A 124 17.91 14.05 -1.78
C PHE A 124 18.37 12.62 -2.10
N ILE A 125 17.65 11.60 -1.64
CA ILE A 125 17.98 10.19 -1.94
C ILE A 125 17.70 9.85 -3.40
N LEU A 126 16.58 10.31 -3.96
CA LEU A 126 16.17 9.99 -5.33
C LEU A 126 17.17 10.51 -6.38
N GLU A 127 17.88 11.61 -6.08
CA GLU A 127 18.93 12.14 -6.96
C GLU A 127 20.05 11.13 -7.24
N PHE A 128 20.36 10.23 -6.30
CA PHE A 128 21.36 9.18 -6.52
C PHE A 128 20.93 8.10 -7.52
N ILE A 129 19.64 8.05 -7.87
CA ILE A 129 19.07 7.15 -8.88
C ILE A 129 18.98 7.88 -10.22
N SER A 130 18.46 9.11 -10.23
CA SER A 130 18.27 9.90 -11.46
C SER A 130 19.56 10.42 -12.08
N ASP A 131 20.61 10.65 -11.29
CA ASP A 131 21.94 11.01 -11.79
C ASP A 131 23.00 10.07 -11.19
N PRO A 132 23.15 8.85 -11.73
CA PRO A 132 24.05 7.84 -11.17
C PRO A 132 25.53 8.14 -11.45
N GLY A 133 25.89 9.29 -12.05
CA GLY A 133 27.28 9.68 -12.28
C GLY A 133 28.02 8.81 -13.29
N GLY A 134 27.36 8.44 -14.40
CA GLY A 134 27.95 7.60 -15.45
C GLY A 134 27.14 7.56 -16.74
N SER A 135 27.68 6.93 -17.79
CA SER A 135 27.03 6.79 -19.10
C SER A 135 26.14 5.55 -19.23
N LEU A 136 25.93 4.80 -18.14
CA LEU A 136 25.09 3.59 -18.16
C LEU A 136 23.62 4.00 -18.21
N GLN A 137 22.93 3.58 -19.25
CA GLN A 137 21.47 3.72 -19.39
C GLN A 137 20.84 2.33 -19.27
N ALA A 138 19.70 2.26 -18.59
CA ALA A 138 18.91 1.03 -18.44
C ALA A 138 17.45 1.34 -18.78
N ILE A 139 17.24 1.74 -20.04
CA ILE A 139 15.96 2.18 -20.58
C ILE A 139 15.22 1.00 -21.20
N ASN A 140 15.93 0.13 -21.92
CA ASN A 140 15.37 -0.94 -22.74
C ASN A 140 15.67 -2.33 -22.17
N SER A 141 15.03 -3.35 -22.76
CA SER A 141 15.21 -4.76 -22.40
C SER A 141 16.62 -5.29 -22.63
N ASP A 142 17.34 -4.70 -23.57
CA ASP A 142 18.67 -5.12 -23.99
C ASP A 142 19.79 -4.51 -23.11
N ASP A 143 19.43 -3.55 -22.25
CA ASP A 143 20.39 -2.90 -21.36
C ASP A 143 20.72 -3.78 -20.15
N ASP A 144 21.94 -3.64 -19.62
CA ASP A 144 22.36 -4.38 -18.44
C ASP A 144 21.83 -3.73 -17.15
N TRP A 145 20.59 -4.07 -16.81
CA TRP A 145 19.93 -3.59 -15.59
C TRP A 145 20.68 -4.01 -14.32
N ASN A 146 21.39 -5.14 -14.33
CA ASN A 146 22.17 -5.57 -13.16
C ASN A 146 23.36 -4.65 -12.94
N ALA A 147 24.16 -4.41 -13.98
CA ALA A 147 25.30 -3.50 -13.90
C ALA A 147 24.87 -2.07 -13.54
N TYR A 148 23.73 -1.61 -14.07
CA TYR A 148 23.15 -0.31 -13.72
C TYR A 148 22.79 -0.22 -12.22
N MET A 149 22.06 -1.21 -11.70
CA MET A 149 21.69 -1.25 -10.27
C MET A 149 22.90 -1.41 -9.34
N ASP A 150 23.91 -2.18 -9.75
CA ASP A 150 25.15 -2.35 -9.00
C ASP A 150 25.97 -1.05 -8.96
N ASN A 151 26.03 -0.29 -10.07
CA ASN A 151 26.69 1.01 -10.12
C ASN A 151 26.04 2.04 -9.18
N ILE A 152 24.71 2.03 -9.08
CA ILE A 152 23.97 2.91 -8.16
C ILE A 152 24.21 2.49 -6.70
N GLY A 153 24.42 1.20 -6.46
CA GLY A 153 24.54 0.61 -5.13
C GLY A 153 23.21 0.13 -4.56
N ILE A 154 22.33 -0.39 -5.42
CA ILE A 154 21.04 -0.99 -5.05
C ILE A 154 21.26 -2.37 -4.41
N SER A 155 20.51 -2.64 -3.34
CA SER A 155 20.59 -3.90 -2.59
C SER A 155 20.18 -5.10 -3.44
N SER A 156 20.78 -6.26 -3.14
CA SER A 156 20.42 -7.52 -3.79
C SER A 156 18.94 -7.87 -3.63
N ARG A 157 18.31 -7.46 -2.51
CA ARG A 157 16.87 -7.63 -2.27
C ARG A 157 16.05 -6.92 -3.35
N LEU A 158 16.23 -5.61 -3.49
CA LEU A 158 15.44 -4.81 -4.42
C LEU A 158 15.77 -5.21 -5.87
N LYS A 159 17.05 -5.45 -6.18
CA LYS A 159 17.48 -5.95 -7.49
C LYS A 159 16.79 -7.26 -7.88
N THR A 160 16.77 -8.23 -6.97
CA THR A 160 16.09 -9.52 -7.20
C THR A 160 14.59 -9.30 -7.41
N ALA A 161 13.95 -8.47 -6.59
CA ALA A 161 12.52 -8.17 -6.70
C ALA A 161 12.14 -7.51 -8.03
N ILE A 162 12.96 -6.60 -8.53
CA ILE A 162 12.76 -5.95 -9.84
C ILE A 162 12.97 -6.95 -10.97
N LEU A 163 13.97 -7.83 -10.88
CA LEU A 163 14.36 -8.75 -11.97
C LEU A 163 13.66 -10.12 -11.93
N LEU A 164 12.60 -10.27 -11.14
CA LEU A 164 11.82 -11.51 -11.07
C LEU A 164 11.25 -11.88 -12.45
N PRO A 165 11.57 -13.07 -13.00
CA PRO A 165 11.15 -13.47 -14.36
C PRO A 165 9.64 -13.47 -14.56
N GLU A 166 8.87 -13.82 -13.54
CA GLU A 166 7.41 -13.86 -13.58
C GLU A 166 6.75 -12.48 -13.81
N TYR A 167 7.48 -11.40 -13.55
CA TYR A 167 7.01 -10.03 -13.75
C TYR A 167 7.64 -9.36 -14.98
N GLU A 168 8.28 -10.14 -15.88
CA GLU A 168 8.98 -9.61 -17.06
C GLU A 168 8.09 -8.70 -17.92
N ILE A 169 6.83 -9.08 -18.14
CA ILE A 169 5.88 -8.29 -18.94
C ILE A 169 5.63 -6.92 -18.31
N ILE A 170 5.44 -6.86 -16.99
CA ILE A 170 5.26 -5.58 -16.28
C ILE A 170 6.56 -4.81 -16.24
N ARG A 171 7.67 -5.49 -15.93
CA ARG A 171 9.01 -4.88 -15.86
C ARG A 171 9.35 -4.10 -17.13
N TYR A 172 8.99 -4.62 -18.31
CA TYR A 172 9.28 -3.95 -19.57
C TYR A 172 8.27 -2.87 -20.00
N THR A 173 7.28 -2.53 -19.17
CA THR A 173 6.43 -1.36 -19.45
C THR A 173 7.10 -0.03 -19.12
N SER A 174 8.24 -0.04 -18.41
CA SER A 174 8.96 1.16 -17.96
C SER A 174 10.47 0.90 -17.84
N SER A 175 11.26 1.95 -17.65
CA SER A 175 12.72 1.84 -17.50
C SER A 175 13.13 1.27 -16.12
N CYS A 176 14.38 0.81 -16.01
CA CYS A 176 14.95 0.39 -14.74
C CYS A 176 14.94 1.53 -13.71
N GLU A 177 15.34 2.73 -14.15
CA GLU A 177 15.31 3.95 -13.33
C GLU A 177 13.91 4.20 -12.76
N PHE A 178 12.88 4.13 -13.60
CA PHE A 178 11.50 4.31 -13.17
C PHE A 178 11.11 3.33 -12.06
N TRP A 179 11.38 2.04 -12.25
CA TRP A 179 11.05 1.04 -11.23
C TRP A 179 11.84 1.23 -9.94
N LEU A 180 13.08 1.70 -10.00
CA LEU A 180 13.86 2.03 -8.81
C LEU A 180 13.25 3.20 -8.04
N LEU A 181 12.96 4.31 -8.72
CA LEU A 181 12.33 5.49 -8.14
C LEU A 181 10.99 5.12 -7.49
N ASP A 182 10.09 4.46 -8.24
CA ASP A 182 8.78 4.04 -7.74
C ASP A 182 8.91 3.09 -6.53
N SER A 183 9.89 2.18 -6.53
CA SER A 183 10.11 1.27 -5.38
C SER A 183 10.57 2.02 -4.13
N VAL A 184 11.50 2.95 -4.29
CA VAL A 184 12.07 3.73 -3.18
C VAL A 184 11.01 4.65 -2.59
N GLU A 185 10.28 5.38 -3.44
CA GLU A 185 9.16 6.23 -3.03
C GLU A 185 8.08 5.41 -2.31
N CYS A 186 7.62 4.30 -2.89
CA CYS A 186 6.60 3.45 -2.27
C CYS A 186 7.02 2.93 -0.91
N THR A 187 8.29 2.53 -0.77
CA THR A 187 8.80 2.01 0.51
C THR A 187 8.93 3.14 1.53
N TYR A 188 9.33 4.34 1.10
CA TYR A 188 9.44 5.50 1.98
C TYR A 188 8.07 6.00 2.46
N SER A 189 7.11 6.19 1.56
CA SER A 189 5.73 6.55 1.93
C SER A 189 5.12 5.52 2.89
N ALA A 190 5.39 4.23 2.67
CA ALA A 190 4.94 3.19 3.59
C ALA A 190 5.49 3.36 5.00
N LEU A 191 6.74 3.82 5.14
CA LEU A 191 7.32 4.14 6.45
C LEU A 191 6.68 5.38 7.08
N GLU A 192 6.39 6.42 6.30
CA GLU A 192 5.69 7.62 6.80
C GLU A 192 4.32 7.23 7.37
N SER A 193 3.56 6.46 6.58
CA SER A 193 2.23 5.97 6.90
C SER A 193 2.22 4.91 8.02
N LEU A 194 3.36 4.31 8.39
CA LEU A 194 3.40 3.40 9.55
C LEU A 194 3.10 4.12 10.87
N THR A 195 3.55 5.37 11.02
CA THR A 195 3.36 6.14 12.26
C THR A 195 1.88 6.32 12.57
N GLU A 196 1.14 6.89 11.62
CA GLU A 196 -0.30 7.12 11.73
C GLU A 196 -1.08 5.81 11.92
N ARG A 197 -0.68 4.74 11.22
CA ARG A 197 -1.33 3.42 11.35
C ARG A 197 -1.15 2.83 12.74
N PHE A 198 0.04 2.92 13.32
CA PHE A 198 0.28 2.41 14.67
C PHE A 198 -0.45 3.24 15.72
N GLU A 199 -0.49 4.56 15.58
CA GLU A 199 -1.25 5.45 16.46
C GLU A 199 -2.74 5.14 16.42
N THR A 200 -3.33 5.11 15.22
CA THR A 200 -4.75 4.76 15.00
C THR A 200 -5.09 3.38 15.57
N SER A 201 -4.20 2.40 15.33
CA SER A 201 -4.39 1.04 15.85
C SER A 201 -4.35 1.01 17.38
N ALA A 202 -3.40 1.73 18.00
CA ALA A 202 -3.31 1.80 19.46
C ALA A 202 -4.55 2.45 20.09
N GLU A 203 -5.08 3.51 19.48
CA GLU A 203 -6.33 4.16 19.93
C GLU A 203 -7.55 3.24 19.83
N TYR A 204 -7.65 2.50 18.71
CA TYR A 204 -8.72 1.53 18.50
C TYR A 204 -8.71 0.42 19.56
N PHE A 205 -7.55 -0.18 19.81
CA PHE A 205 -7.43 -1.23 20.82
C PHE A 205 -7.68 -0.72 22.25
N ARG A 206 -7.25 0.51 22.57
CA ARG A 206 -7.55 1.14 23.86
C ARG A 206 -9.06 1.27 24.02
N SER A 207 -9.76 1.80 23.02
CA SER A 207 -11.20 2.04 23.06
C SER A 207 -12.02 0.75 23.24
N THR A 208 -11.71 -0.30 22.48
CA THR A 208 -12.41 -1.59 22.55
C THR A 208 -12.21 -2.33 23.88
N SER A 209 -11.04 -2.18 24.51
CA SER A 209 -10.75 -2.82 25.81
C SER A 209 -11.62 -2.33 26.96
N PHE A 210 -12.12 -1.08 26.89
CA PHE A 210 -12.96 -0.49 27.94
C PHE A 210 -14.42 -0.94 27.87
N GLU A 211 -14.92 -1.27 26.68
CA GLU A 211 -16.33 -1.60 26.46
C GLU A 211 -16.67 -3.01 26.98
N GLY A 212 -15.74 -3.96 26.84
CA GLY A 212 -15.89 -5.32 27.35
C GLY A 212 -15.98 -5.44 28.88
N ARG A 213 -15.41 -4.48 29.63
CA ARG A 213 -15.47 -4.50 31.11
C ARG A 213 -16.76 -3.95 31.70
N LYS A 214 -17.48 -3.07 30.99
CA LYS A 214 -18.75 -2.51 31.49
C LYS A 214 -19.90 -3.51 31.45
N GLN A 215 -19.89 -4.47 30.53
CA GLN A 215 -20.97 -5.46 30.41
C GLN A 215 -20.89 -6.60 31.45
N GLN A 216 -19.72 -6.93 31.99
CA GLN A 216 -19.60 -8.04 32.97
C GLN A 216 -20.01 -7.67 34.41
N ASN A 217 -20.19 -6.39 34.71
CA ASN A 217 -20.64 -5.94 36.05
C ASN A 217 -22.15 -5.64 36.14
N ALA A 218 -22.90 -5.77 35.05
CA ALA A 218 -24.36 -5.77 35.09
C ALA A 218 -24.87 -7.17 35.47
N LYS A 219 -24.71 -7.53 36.76
CA LYS A 219 -25.46 -8.62 37.40
C LYS A 219 -26.95 -8.40 37.11
N SER A 220 -27.51 -9.25 36.24
CA SER A 220 -28.95 -9.34 36.04
C SER A 220 -29.63 -9.76 37.35
N PRO A 221 -30.71 -9.09 37.79
CA PRO A 221 -31.59 -9.64 38.81
C PRO A 221 -32.37 -10.81 38.21
N ALA A 222 -32.38 -11.93 38.92
CA ALA A 222 -33.22 -13.08 38.61
C ALA A 222 -34.72 -12.71 38.67
N ARG A 223 -35.47 -13.02 37.60
CA ARG A 223 -36.92 -13.31 37.49
C ARG A 223 -37.34 -13.03 36.03
N GLY A 224 -38.08 -13.87 35.33
CA GLY A 224 -38.74 -15.13 35.65
C GLY A 224 -39.27 -15.74 34.34
N ASP A 225 -39.72 -16.99 34.44
CA ASP A 225 -40.33 -17.77 33.37
C ASP A 225 -41.46 -17.02 32.65
N VAL A 226 -41.34 -16.89 31.32
CA VAL A 226 -42.51 -16.74 30.44
C VAL A 226 -42.33 -17.60 29.20
N GLU A 227 -43.42 -18.30 28.93
CA GLU A 227 -43.74 -19.31 27.94
C GLU A 227 -43.33 -19.03 26.49
N ARG A 228 -42.93 -20.13 25.83
CA ARG A 228 -42.86 -20.33 24.38
C ARG A 228 -44.19 -20.04 23.69
N GLN A 229 -44.14 -19.32 22.57
CA GLN A 229 -44.96 -19.65 21.40
C GLN A 229 -44.25 -19.22 20.11
N GLY A 230 -44.23 -20.14 19.14
CA GLY A 230 -43.46 -20.03 17.91
C GLY A 230 -44.13 -19.20 16.82
N SER A 231 -43.32 -18.86 15.83
CA SER A 231 -43.76 -18.51 14.48
C SER A 231 -42.55 -18.62 13.55
N ASP A 232 -42.52 -19.70 12.77
CA ASP A 232 -41.66 -19.86 11.61
C ASP A 232 -42.11 -18.88 10.52
N THR A 233 -41.21 -17.99 10.09
CA THR A 233 -41.20 -17.46 8.71
C THR A 233 -39.77 -17.29 8.25
N SER A 234 -39.38 -18.23 7.40
CA SER A 234 -38.23 -18.21 6.51
C SER A 234 -38.30 -17.02 5.55
N GLY A 235 -37.18 -16.32 5.37
CA GLY A 235 -37.05 -15.19 4.45
C GLY A 235 -35.69 -14.50 4.57
N ASN A 236 -34.60 -15.25 4.38
CA ASN A 236 -33.26 -14.67 4.30
C ASN A 236 -33.01 -14.13 2.88
N GLU A 237 -33.38 -12.87 2.64
CA GLU A 237 -32.73 -12.04 1.61
C GLU A 237 -31.94 -10.93 2.33
N ALA A 238 -30.72 -11.28 2.71
CA ALA A 238 -29.73 -10.28 3.10
C ALA A 238 -29.19 -9.62 1.81
N ILE A 239 -29.84 -8.52 1.42
CA ILE A 239 -29.29 -7.58 0.44
C ILE A 239 -28.04 -6.96 1.07
N ASN A 240 -26.87 -7.45 0.64
CA ASN A 240 -25.58 -6.81 0.83
C ASN A 240 -25.60 -5.42 0.18
N ARG A 241 -25.99 -4.39 0.93
CA ARG A 241 -25.78 -2.99 0.56
C ARG A 241 -24.51 -2.51 1.23
N LEU A 242 -23.40 -2.62 0.50
CA LEU A 242 -22.18 -1.87 0.78
C LEU A 242 -22.45 -0.42 0.36
N THR A 243 -22.55 0.46 1.36
CA THR A 243 -22.79 1.88 1.16
C THR A 243 -21.51 2.56 0.70
N THR A 244 -21.57 3.13 -0.50
CA THR A 244 -20.56 3.97 -1.14
C THR A 244 -20.21 5.16 -0.24
N TYR A 245 -18.92 5.40 0.03
CA TYR A 245 -18.46 6.68 0.56
C TYR A 245 -18.04 7.57 -0.60
N HIS A 246 -18.69 8.73 -0.69
CA HIS A 246 -18.36 9.83 -1.60
C HIS A 246 -17.16 10.60 -1.03
N GLY A 247 -16.06 10.64 -1.78
CA GLY A 247 -15.06 11.68 -1.64
C GLY A 247 -15.43 12.82 -2.57
N ASP A 248 -15.87 13.92 -1.98
CA ASP A 248 -16.29 15.15 -2.65
C ASP A 248 -15.08 15.86 -3.28
N SER A 249 -15.19 16.17 -4.57
CA SER A 249 -14.45 17.27 -5.20
C SER A 249 -15.41 18.00 -6.13
N ASP A 250 -16.29 18.80 -5.52
CA ASP A 250 -17.06 19.92 -6.07
C ASP A 250 -17.71 19.74 -7.46
N SER A 251 -19.04 19.67 -7.39
CA SER A 251 -20.03 20.01 -8.43
C SER A 251 -20.26 18.99 -9.56
N LEU A 252 -21.33 18.19 -9.38
CA LEU A 252 -22.45 18.11 -10.33
C LEU A 252 -23.61 17.28 -9.72
N ALA A 253 -24.55 17.97 -9.07
CA ALA A 253 -25.80 17.37 -8.60
C ALA A 253 -26.85 17.36 -9.72
N GLY A 254 -27.35 16.17 -10.06
CA GLY A 254 -28.51 15.98 -10.93
C GLY A 254 -29.12 14.61 -10.70
N GLN A 255 -30.23 14.57 -9.97
CA GLN A 255 -31.00 13.36 -9.67
C GLN A 255 -31.51 12.68 -10.96
N SER A 256 -31.43 11.35 -11.04
CA SER A 256 -32.28 10.57 -11.93
C SER A 256 -32.71 9.25 -11.28
N LYS A 257 -33.96 8.86 -11.57
CA LYS A 257 -34.68 7.72 -11.01
C LYS A 257 -34.17 6.40 -11.59
N VAL A 258 -34.08 5.41 -10.72
CA VAL A 258 -33.70 4.02 -10.97
C VAL A 258 -34.61 3.38 -12.02
N ALA A 259 -34.01 2.92 -13.12
CA ALA A 259 -34.57 1.90 -14.00
C ALA A 259 -33.80 0.60 -13.75
N GLU A 260 -34.51 -0.45 -13.33
CA GLU A 260 -33.93 -1.77 -13.09
C GLU A 260 -33.45 -2.39 -14.41
N GLY A 261 -32.14 -2.54 -14.50
CA GLY A 261 -31.46 -3.17 -15.64
C GLY A 261 -30.00 -2.72 -15.76
N GLU A 262 -29.27 -2.58 -14.65
CA GLU A 262 -27.89 -2.11 -14.69
C GLU A 262 -26.93 -3.27 -14.97
N ALA A 263 -26.41 -3.34 -16.20
CA ALA A 263 -25.15 -4.00 -16.44
C ALA A 263 -24.03 -3.17 -15.79
N SER A 264 -23.18 -3.80 -14.99
CA SER A 264 -22.04 -3.15 -14.34
C SER A 264 -20.76 -3.74 -14.90
N ILE A 265 -19.82 -2.88 -15.30
CA ILE A 265 -18.45 -3.32 -15.62
C ILE A 265 -17.65 -3.32 -14.32
N LEU A 266 -17.04 -4.45 -14.00
CA LEU A 266 -16.08 -4.56 -12.89
C LEU A 266 -14.70 -4.18 -13.40
N VAL A 267 -14.04 -3.26 -12.69
CA VAL A 267 -12.69 -2.85 -13.01
C VAL A 267 -11.83 -2.80 -11.75
N TYR A 268 -10.58 -3.24 -11.87
CA TYR A 268 -9.64 -3.39 -10.76
C TYR A 268 -8.54 -2.33 -10.82
N SER A 269 -8.16 -1.77 -9.68
CA SER A 269 -6.99 -0.88 -9.55
C SER A 269 -6.21 -1.14 -8.27
N LEU A 270 -4.95 -0.71 -8.27
CA LEU A 270 -4.10 -0.68 -7.11
C LEU A 270 -4.34 0.59 -6.31
N VAL A 271 -4.59 0.47 -5.02
CA VAL A 271 -4.61 1.62 -4.11
C VAL A 271 -3.39 1.52 -3.19
N ARG A 272 -2.68 2.64 -3.07
CA ARG A 272 -1.50 2.82 -2.23
C ARG A 272 -1.86 3.83 -1.16
N GLU A 273 -1.89 3.40 0.11
CA GLU A 273 -2.05 4.32 1.26
C GLU A 273 -3.22 5.32 1.11
N GLY A 274 -4.39 4.83 0.71
CA GLY A 274 -5.58 5.67 0.51
C GLY A 274 -5.57 6.56 -0.73
N ARG A 275 -4.53 6.49 -1.57
CA ARG A 275 -4.48 7.12 -2.90
C ARG A 275 -4.57 6.04 -3.97
N PHE A 276 -5.43 6.26 -4.96
CA PHE A 276 -5.45 5.40 -6.15
C PHE A 276 -4.06 5.46 -6.80
N GLY A 277 -3.45 4.30 -6.99
CA GLY A 277 -2.13 4.15 -7.56
C GLY A 277 -2.13 4.72 -8.97
N SER A 278 -1.59 5.92 -9.09
CA SER A 278 -1.21 6.48 -10.36
C SER A 278 0.25 6.10 -10.58
N ILE A 279 0.49 5.20 -11.52
CA ILE A 279 1.84 4.87 -11.99
C ILE A 279 2.11 5.84 -13.14
N PRO A 280 2.92 6.90 -12.97
CA PRO A 280 3.29 7.75 -14.09
C PRO A 280 4.27 6.97 -14.98
N GLY A 281 3.79 6.14 -15.89
CA GLY A 281 4.65 5.53 -16.90
C GLY A 281 4.29 4.12 -17.35
N ASP A 282 3.33 4.02 -18.25
CA ASP A 282 3.32 3.09 -19.40
C ASP A 282 2.42 3.61 -20.53
N LEU A 283 1.35 4.33 -20.17
CA LEU A 283 0.38 4.91 -21.12
C LEU A 283 0.27 6.43 -21.06
N SER A 284 0.63 7.09 -19.95
CA SER A 284 0.36 8.52 -19.73
C SER A 284 1.55 9.48 -19.79
N GLY A 285 2.79 8.97 -19.78
CA GLY A 285 4.04 9.74 -19.92
C GLY A 285 4.36 10.71 -18.76
N HIS A 286 3.41 11.54 -18.34
CA HIS A 286 3.60 12.61 -17.35
C HIS A 286 2.38 12.89 -16.46
N SER A 287 1.20 12.31 -16.72
CA SER A 287 0.01 12.50 -15.88
C SER A 287 -0.20 11.32 -14.93
N LEU A 288 -0.49 11.64 -13.67
CA LEU A 288 -0.92 10.68 -12.65
C LEU A 288 -2.32 10.17 -13.02
N LEU A 289 -2.37 9.11 -13.82
CA LEU A 289 -3.63 8.44 -14.16
C LEU A 289 -3.74 7.16 -13.35
N THR A 290 -4.93 6.93 -12.77
CA THR A 290 -5.26 5.64 -12.17
C THR A 290 -5.51 4.63 -13.28
N TYR A 291 -4.73 3.55 -13.28
CA TYR A 291 -4.95 2.44 -14.20
C TYR A 291 -6.03 1.51 -13.66
N TRP A 292 -6.94 1.12 -14.55
CA TRP A 292 -8.02 0.19 -14.27
C TRP A 292 -8.00 -0.94 -15.30
N THR A 293 -8.07 -2.19 -14.86
CA THR A 293 -8.17 -3.36 -15.74
C THR A 293 -9.40 -4.21 -15.41
N PRO A 294 -10.17 -4.69 -16.40
CA PRO A 294 -11.25 -5.65 -16.16
C PRO A 294 -10.71 -7.07 -15.90
N GLN A 295 -9.43 -7.33 -16.19
CA GLN A 295 -8.78 -8.61 -15.92
C GLN A 295 -8.20 -8.61 -14.51
N ARG A 296 -8.81 -9.37 -13.60
CA ARG A 296 -8.33 -9.50 -12.23
C ARG A 296 -6.88 -9.99 -12.18
N GLU A 297 -6.50 -10.90 -13.06
CA GLU A 297 -5.16 -11.49 -13.12
C GLU A 297 -4.09 -10.44 -13.39
N VAL A 298 -4.41 -9.40 -14.19
CA VAL A 298 -3.50 -8.28 -14.44
C VAL A 298 -3.34 -7.44 -13.18
N ALA A 299 -4.43 -7.14 -12.47
CA ALA A 299 -4.36 -6.42 -11.20
C ALA A 299 -3.56 -7.20 -10.13
N ASP A 300 -3.79 -8.51 -10.03
CA ASP A 300 -3.04 -9.41 -9.16
C ASP A 300 -1.53 -9.41 -9.50
N LEU A 301 -1.18 -9.41 -10.80
CA LEU A 301 0.20 -9.38 -11.25
C LEU A 301 0.90 -8.07 -10.86
N HIS A 302 0.26 -6.91 -11.08
CA HIS A 302 0.82 -5.62 -10.65
C HIS A 302 0.93 -5.52 -9.12
N ALA A 303 -0.07 -6.02 -8.39
CA ALA A 303 -0.07 -6.04 -6.93
C ALA A 303 1.08 -6.88 -6.38
N GLY A 304 1.26 -8.09 -6.93
CA GLY A 304 2.39 -8.96 -6.60
C GLY A 304 3.73 -8.26 -6.87
N TYR A 305 3.91 -7.69 -8.06
CA TYR A 305 5.16 -7.03 -8.41
C TYR A 305 5.51 -5.87 -7.46
N LEU A 306 4.54 -5.02 -7.13
CA LEU A 306 4.72 -3.96 -6.14
C LEU A 306 5.07 -4.54 -4.77
N LYS A 307 4.37 -5.60 -4.33
CA LYS A 307 4.61 -6.22 -3.03
C LYS A 307 6.01 -6.79 -2.90
N HIS A 308 6.59 -7.33 -3.98
CA HIS A 308 7.98 -7.79 -3.99
C HIS A 308 8.99 -6.64 -3.87
N ARG A 309 8.74 -5.51 -4.56
CA ARG A 309 9.63 -4.34 -4.55
C ARG A 309 9.58 -3.57 -3.23
N ALA A 310 8.37 -3.36 -2.72
CA ALA A 310 8.08 -2.60 -1.50
C ALA A 310 7.32 -3.47 -0.47
N PRO A 311 8.01 -4.36 0.27
CA PRO A 311 7.38 -5.39 1.09
C PRO A 311 6.57 -4.85 2.27
N ILE A 312 6.91 -3.66 2.77
CA ILE A 312 6.20 -3.00 3.88
C ILE A 312 5.00 -2.17 3.42
N SER A 313 4.89 -1.91 2.10
CA SER A 313 3.74 -1.21 1.55
C SER A 313 2.50 -2.08 1.67
N GLU A 314 1.41 -1.43 2.04
CA GLU A 314 0.09 -2.03 2.00
C GLU A 314 -0.42 -1.95 0.58
N VAL A 315 -0.76 -3.11 0.03
CA VAL A 315 -1.19 -3.26 -1.35
C VAL A 315 -2.59 -3.81 -1.31
N ILE A 316 -3.55 -3.04 -1.82
CA ILE A 316 -4.93 -3.48 -1.95
C ILE A 316 -5.35 -3.43 -3.41
N ILE A 317 -6.17 -4.40 -3.80
CA ILE A 317 -6.84 -4.45 -5.08
C ILE A 317 -8.26 -3.94 -4.86
N ALA A 318 -8.57 -2.79 -5.44
CA ALA A 318 -9.90 -2.20 -5.37
C ALA A 318 -10.73 -2.67 -6.58
N GLU A 319 -11.96 -3.09 -6.32
CA GLU A 319 -12.98 -3.35 -7.35
C GLU A 319 -13.90 -2.14 -7.43
N VAL A 320 -14.10 -1.60 -8.64
CA VAL A 320 -15.03 -0.51 -8.90
C VAL A 320 -16.11 -0.99 -9.87
N LYS A 321 -17.35 -0.65 -9.52
CA LYS A 321 -18.53 -0.80 -10.39
C LYS A 321 -18.78 0.52 -11.09
N ILE A 322 -18.77 0.48 -12.41
CA ILE A 322 -19.06 1.64 -13.25
C ILE A 322 -20.40 1.41 -13.94
N THR A 323 -21.28 2.41 -13.92
CA THR A 323 -22.58 2.34 -14.61
C THR A 323 -22.41 2.50 -16.11
N GLU A 324 -23.31 1.89 -16.89
CA GLU A 324 -23.27 2.02 -18.36
C GLU A 324 -23.41 3.48 -18.80
N GLU A 325 -24.16 4.32 -18.07
CA GLU A 325 -24.29 5.74 -18.38
C GLU A 325 -22.95 6.46 -18.25
N LEU A 326 -22.16 6.15 -17.20
CA LEU A 326 -20.83 6.71 -17.06
C LEU A 326 -19.94 6.26 -18.21
N VAL A 327 -19.92 4.95 -18.52
CA VAL A 327 -19.13 4.41 -19.64
C VAL A 327 -19.53 5.06 -20.97
N ALA A 328 -20.83 5.21 -21.23
CA ALA A 328 -21.35 5.85 -22.44
C ALA A 328 -21.03 7.36 -22.51
N SER A 329 -20.87 8.02 -21.36
CA SER A 329 -20.49 9.43 -21.26
C SER A 329 -18.98 9.66 -21.42
N LEU A 330 -18.14 8.63 -21.22
CA LEU A 330 -16.70 8.75 -21.39
C LEU A 330 -16.40 9.02 -22.86
N GLN A 331 -15.86 10.20 -23.15
CA GLN A 331 -15.34 10.45 -24.49
C GLN A 331 -14.17 9.52 -24.78
N PRO A 332 -14.03 9.00 -26.02
CA PRO A 332 -12.91 8.16 -26.39
C PRO A 332 -11.54 8.79 -26.07
N VAL A 333 -11.43 10.13 -26.11
CA VAL A 333 -10.20 10.84 -25.73
C VAL A 333 -9.76 10.61 -24.28
N TYR A 334 -10.65 10.17 -23.39
CA TYR A 334 -10.32 9.81 -22.01
C TYR A 334 -9.95 8.33 -21.85
N LEU A 335 -10.34 7.48 -22.81
CA LEU A 335 -9.95 6.07 -22.85
C LEU A 335 -8.54 5.88 -23.44
N TRP A 336 -8.08 6.87 -24.21
CA TRP A 336 -6.80 6.83 -24.90
C TRP A 336 -6.00 8.08 -24.54
N VAL A 337 -4.85 7.91 -23.91
CA VAL A 337 -3.91 9.03 -23.75
C VAL A 337 -3.48 9.48 -25.15
N GLN A 338 -4.06 10.57 -25.64
CA GLN A 338 -3.52 11.29 -26.77
C GLN A 338 -2.23 11.96 -26.32
N THR A 339 -1.10 11.39 -26.74
CA THR A 339 0.17 12.12 -26.65
C THR A 339 0.17 13.22 -27.71
N ASN A 340 0.93 14.30 -27.49
CA ASN A 340 1.15 15.36 -28.49
C ASN A 340 1.73 14.83 -29.83
N LYS A 341 2.10 13.54 -29.91
CA LYS A 341 2.60 12.84 -31.09
C LYS A 341 1.51 12.04 -31.83
N GLY A 342 0.24 12.14 -31.44
CA GLY A 342 -0.88 11.40 -32.01
C GLY A 342 -1.25 10.14 -31.23
N ILE A 343 -2.26 9.42 -31.72
CA ILE A 343 -2.69 8.11 -31.19
C ILE A 343 -1.54 7.13 -31.41
N ASN A 344 -1.13 6.41 -30.34
CA ASN A 344 -0.06 5.42 -30.42
C ASN A 344 -0.35 4.42 -31.58
N PRO A 345 0.58 4.26 -32.55
CA PRO A 345 0.33 3.50 -33.78
C PRO A 345 0.03 2.02 -33.55
N HIS A 346 0.39 1.45 -32.39
CA HIS A 346 -0.04 0.10 -32.00
C HIS A 346 -1.57 0.00 -31.82
N PHE A 347 -2.24 1.10 -31.49
CA PHE A 347 -3.68 1.15 -31.21
C PHE A 347 -4.53 1.66 -32.38
N GLN A 348 -3.91 2.20 -33.44
CA GLN A 348 -4.64 2.62 -34.65
C GLN A 348 -5.40 1.48 -35.35
N LYS A 349 -5.05 0.22 -35.07
CA LYS A 349 -5.68 -0.96 -35.67
C LYS A 349 -7.03 -1.34 -35.04
N PHE A 350 -7.38 -0.72 -33.90
CA PHE A 350 -8.61 -0.97 -33.15
C PHE A 350 -9.64 0.17 -33.29
N ILE A 351 -9.32 1.16 -34.14
CA ILE A 351 -10.23 2.19 -34.65
C ILE A 351 -10.68 1.72 -36.03
#